data_AF-A0A1J1LN19-F1
#
_entry.id   AF-A0A1J1LN19-F1
#
_cell.length_a   1.000
_cell.length_b   1.000
_cell.length_c   1.000
_cell.angle_alpha   90.00
_cell.angle_beta   90.00
_cell.angle_gamma   90.00
#
_symmetry.space_group_name_H-M   'P 1'
#
loop_
_entity.id
_entity.type
_entity.pdbx_description
1 polymer ?
#
loop_
_entity_poly.entity_id
_entity_poly.type
_entity_poly.pdbx_seq_one_letter_code
_entity_poly.pdbx_strand_id
1 'polypeptide(L)'
;MAILLGVMTSLLLIVGGTVTVAQQPTQQPTQNCDPAYPTDLAGNKICIPSPPPDLDCKDITYRQFVVLDPDPHNFDSDKDGIGCEGEQR
;
A
#
# COMPACT_ATOMS: atom_id res chain seq x y z
N MET A 1 43.85 -20.94 -17.92
CA MET A 1 43.97 -21.72 -16.68
C MET A 1 42.62 -22.37 -16.43
N ALA A 2 42.49 -23.64 -16.77
CA ALA A 2 41.30 -24.43 -16.45
C ALA A 2 41.37 -24.87 -14.99
N ILE A 3 40.30 -24.68 -14.21
CA ILE A 3 40.12 -25.25 -12.87
C ILE A 3 38.61 -25.54 -12.78
N LEU A 4 38.19 -26.72 -13.24
CA LEU A 4 37.99 -27.96 -12.46
C LEU A 4 36.61 -28.02 -11.77
N LEU A 5 35.87 -29.05 -12.18
CA LEU A 5 34.63 -29.56 -11.61
C LEU A 5 34.74 -29.79 -10.10
N GLY A 6 33.72 -29.42 -9.34
CA GLY A 6 33.62 -29.72 -7.90
C GLY A 6 32.17 -29.68 -7.42
N VAL A 7 31.41 -30.74 -7.69
CA VAL A 7 30.18 -31.03 -6.95
C VAL A 7 30.55 -31.32 -5.49
N MET A 8 30.07 -30.52 -4.54
CA MET A 8 30.11 -30.84 -3.11
C MET A 8 28.73 -30.58 -2.52
N THR A 9 27.91 -31.61 -2.64
CA THR A 9 26.73 -31.84 -1.82
C THR A 9 27.06 -31.65 -0.34
N SER A 10 26.41 -30.68 0.30
CA SER A 10 26.18 -30.71 1.74
C SER A 10 24.80 -30.14 1.99
N LEU A 11 23.84 -31.06 1.94
CA LEU A 11 22.51 -30.93 2.50
C LEU A 11 22.66 -30.67 4.01
N LEU A 12 22.75 -29.39 4.40
CA LEU A 12 22.47 -29.02 5.77
C LEU A 12 20.96 -28.84 5.88
N LEU A 13 20.30 -29.82 6.48
CA LEU A 13 18.90 -29.74 6.89
C LEU A 13 18.76 -28.55 7.84
N ILE A 14 18.38 -27.39 7.31
CA ILE A 14 17.88 -26.28 8.12
C ILE A 14 16.57 -26.75 8.74
N VAL A 15 16.69 -27.11 10.00
CA VAL A 15 15.65 -27.54 10.91
C VAL A 15 14.50 -26.52 10.89
N GLY A 16 13.32 -27.03 10.56
CA GLY A 16 12.04 -26.75 11.20
C GLY A 16 11.85 -25.36 11.79
N GLY A 17 11.28 -24.49 10.98
CA GLY A 17 10.70 -23.24 11.43
C GLY A 17 9.81 -22.67 10.34
N THR A 18 8.72 -23.36 9.98
CA THR A 18 7.63 -22.65 9.31
C THR A 18 7.06 -21.70 10.34
N VAL A 19 7.58 -20.48 10.39
CA VAL A 19 6.80 -19.36 10.90
C VAL A 19 5.66 -19.26 9.90
N THR A 20 4.58 -19.99 10.16
CA THR A 20 3.28 -19.65 9.60
C THR A 20 2.93 -18.33 10.25
N VAL A 21 3.47 -17.24 9.68
CA VAL A 21 2.77 -15.98 9.74
C VAL A 21 1.41 -16.35 9.16
N ALA A 22 0.39 -16.37 10.02
CA ALA A 22 -0.96 -16.31 9.53
C ALA A 22 -1.01 -15.00 8.75
N GLN A 23 -0.75 -15.11 7.45
CA GLN A 23 -1.15 -14.12 6.48
C GLN A 23 -2.67 -14.15 6.59
N GLN A 24 -3.17 -13.34 7.52
CA GLN A 24 -4.47 -12.71 7.36
C GLN A 24 -4.55 -12.36 5.88
N PRO A 25 -5.63 -12.74 5.16
CA PRO A 25 -5.73 -12.41 3.75
C PRO A 25 -5.64 -10.90 3.65
N THR A 26 -4.43 -10.39 3.45
CA THR A 26 -4.15 -9.06 2.93
C THR A 26 -4.73 -9.20 1.57
N GLN A 27 -5.99 -8.78 1.43
CA GLN A 27 -6.56 -8.48 0.14
C GLN A 27 -5.53 -7.57 -0.51
N GLN A 28 -4.69 -8.12 -1.38
CA GLN A 28 -3.93 -7.32 -2.31
C GLN A 28 -5.00 -6.53 -3.05
N PRO A 29 -5.10 -5.19 -2.87
CA PRO A 29 -6.06 -4.43 -3.61
C PRO A 29 -5.67 -4.62 -5.07
N THR A 30 -6.50 -5.34 -5.79
CA THR A 30 -6.43 -5.42 -7.24
C THR A 30 -6.70 -4.03 -7.77
N GLN A 31 -5.66 -3.20 -7.88
CA GLN A 31 -5.38 -2.20 -8.91
C GLN A 31 -6.55 -1.34 -9.41
N ASN A 32 -7.58 -1.08 -8.59
CA ASN A 32 -8.68 -0.18 -8.92
C ASN A 32 -8.65 0.92 -7.87
N CYS A 33 -7.88 1.97 -8.19
CA CYS A 33 -7.86 3.19 -7.40
C CYS A 33 -9.21 3.90 -7.58
N ASP A 34 -9.71 4.50 -6.51
CA ASP A 34 -10.91 5.32 -6.54
C ASP A 34 -10.65 6.59 -7.37
N PRO A 35 -11.50 6.92 -8.36
CA PRO A 35 -11.35 8.14 -9.15
C PRO A 35 -11.48 9.43 -8.33
N ALA A 36 -12.02 9.38 -7.10
CA ALA A 36 -12.06 10.51 -6.19
C ALA A 36 -10.66 11.01 -5.78
N TYR A 37 -9.62 10.17 -5.92
CA TYR A 37 -8.24 10.47 -5.51
C TYR A 37 -7.25 10.36 -6.68
N PRO A 38 -7.28 11.29 -7.65
CA PRO A 38 -6.56 11.15 -8.90
C PRO A 38 -5.04 11.34 -8.76
N THR A 39 -4.61 12.35 -8.00
CA THR A 39 -3.20 12.77 -7.92
C THR A 39 -2.84 13.41 -6.59
N ASP A 40 -1.55 13.40 -6.26
CA ASP A 40 -0.99 14.34 -5.29
C ASP A 40 -0.93 15.77 -5.87
N LEU A 41 -0.58 16.75 -5.03
CA LEU A 41 -0.41 18.15 -5.45
C LEU A 41 0.70 18.38 -6.49
N ALA A 42 1.64 17.43 -6.63
CA ALA A 42 2.69 17.48 -7.65
C ALA A 42 2.23 16.88 -9.00
N GLY A 43 0.98 16.38 -9.08
CA GLY A 43 0.41 15.78 -10.28
C GLY A 43 0.80 14.32 -10.48
N ASN A 44 1.40 13.66 -9.49
CA ASN A 44 1.69 12.23 -9.57
C ASN A 44 0.42 11.45 -9.26
N LYS A 45 0.13 10.43 -10.06
CA LYS A 45 -1.00 9.54 -9.83
C LYS A 45 -0.82 8.80 -8.50
N ILE A 46 -1.82 8.90 -7.62
CA ILE A 46 -1.88 8.10 -6.39
C ILE A 46 -2.85 6.94 -6.56
N CYS A 47 -2.84 6.03 -5.60
CA CYS A 47 -3.77 4.91 -5.59
C CYS A 47 -4.28 4.65 -4.18
N ILE A 48 -5.52 5.07 -3.94
CA ILE A 48 -6.29 4.74 -2.75
C ILE A 48 -7.51 3.93 -3.26
N PRO A 49 -7.78 2.72 -2.76
CA PRO A 49 -8.94 1.93 -3.18
C PRO A 49 -10.27 2.56 -2.73
N SER A 50 -11.39 2.21 -3.35
CA SER A 50 -12.72 2.55 -2.81
C SER A 50 -13.02 1.75 -1.52
N PRO A 51 -13.84 2.27 -0.59
CA PRO A 51 -14.32 1.49 0.55
C PRO A 51 -15.19 0.31 0.11
N PRO A 52 -15.23 -0.81 0.86
CA PRO A 52 -14.51 -1.09 2.12
C PRO A 52 -13.09 -1.71 1.93
N PRO A 53 -12.17 -1.58 2.91
CA PRO A 53 -12.35 -0.94 4.22
C PRO A 53 -12.44 0.58 4.12
N ASP A 54 -13.01 1.22 5.13
CA ASP A 54 -12.90 2.67 5.27
C ASP A 54 -11.50 3.03 5.78
N LEU A 55 -10.79 3.90 5.07
CA LEU A 55 -9.42 4.27 5.36
C LEU A 55 -9.41 5.68 5.94
N ASP A 56 -8.69 5.88 7.04
CA ASP A 56 -8.43 7.21 7.59
C ASP A 56 -7.05 7.72 7.11
N CYS A 57 -6.76 9.01 7.29
CA CYS A 57 -5.45 9.60 6.96
C CYS A 57 -4.27 8.89 7.66
N LYS A 58 -4.49 8.24 8.81
CA LYS A 58 -3.48 7.45 9.53
C LYS A 58 -3.16 6.11 8.86
N ASP A 59 -4.08 5.59 8.04
CA ASP A 59 -3.98 4.26 7.43
C ASP A 59 -3.26 4.29 6.07
N ILE A 60 -3.08 5.49 5.50
CA ILE A 60 -2.39 5.73 4.24
C ILE A 60 -1.15 6.60 4.43
N THR A 61 -0.20 6.50 3.50
CA THR A 61 1.01 7.33 3.48
C THR A 61 0.85 8.63 2.68
N TYR A 62 -0.19 8.73 1.85
CA TYR A 62 -0.46 9.92 1.05
C TYR A 62 -0.93 11.08 1.92
N ARG A 63 -0.44 12.29 1.65
CA ARG A 63 -0.80 13.54 2.31
C ARG A 63 -0.97 14.61 1.24
N GLN A 64 -1.81 15.60 1.51
CA GLN A 64 -2.03 16.74 0.63
C GLN A 64 -2.26 16.28 -0.83
N PHE A 65 -3.38 15.59 -1.06
CA PHE A 65 -3.75 15.08 -2.38
C PHE A 65 -5.11 15.61 -2.79
N VAL A 66 -5.36 15.63 -4.10
CA VAL A 66 -6.63 16.11 -4.65
C VAL A 66 -7.74 15.14 -4.27
N VAL A 67 -8.84 15.70 -3.75
CA VAL A 67 -10.08 14.98 -3.44
C VAL A 67 -11.19 15.55 -4.32
N LEU A 68 -11.93 14.65 -4.98
CA LEU A 68 -13.09 15.00 -5.79
C LEU A 68 -14.38 14.51 -5.12
N ASP A 69 -15.47 15.26 -5.28
CA ASP A 69 -16.79 14.84 -4.82
C ASP A 69 -17.37 13.69 -5.68
N PRO A 70 -18.05 12.70 -5.08
CA PRO A 70 -18.19 12.48 -3.64
C PRO A 70 -16.89 11.89 -3.05
N ASP A 71 -16.48 12.35 -1.86
CA ASP A 71 -15.29 11.84 -1.14
C ASP A 71 -15.63 10.57 -0.32
N PRO A 72 -15.36 9.35 -0.82
CA PRO A 72 -15.93 8.13 -0.23
C PRO A 72 -15.32 7.75 1.12
N HIS A 73 -14.10 8.20 1.40
CA HIS A 73 -13.41 8.05 2.70
C HIS A 73 -13.45 9.30 3.58
N ASN A 74 -14.04 10.41 3.10
CA ASN A 74 -14.10 11.67 3.85
C ASN A 74 -12.71 12.20 4.29
N PHE A 75 -11.70 12.07 3.42
CA PHE A 75 -10.36 12.62 3.64
C PHE A 75 -10.30 14.16 3.61
N ASP A 76 -11.27 14.81 2.95
CA ASP A 76 -11.44 16.26 2.83
C ASP A 76 -12.69 16.70 3.62
N SER A 77 -12.50 16.89 4.93
CA SER A 77 -13.60 17.20 5.85
C SER A 77 -14.08 18.66 5.76
N ASP A 78 -13.21 19.58 5.38
CA ASP A 78 -13.54 21.01 5.25
C ASP A 78 -13.93 21.40 3.82
N LYS A 79 -13.76 20.49 2.85
CA LYS A 79 -14.24 20.54 1.46
C LYS A 79 -13.52 21.58 0.62
N ASP A 80 -12.21 21.73 0.85
CA ASP A 80 -11.37 22.63 0.09
C ASP A 80 -10.77 21.96 -1.17
N GLY A 81 -11.00 20.64 -1.33
CA GLY A 81 -10.51 19.80 -2.41
C GLY A 81 -9.20 19.10 -2.09
N ILE A 82 -8.66 19.22 -0.87
CA ILE A 82 -7.37 18.68 -0.45
C ILE A 82 -7.52 17.73 0.74
N GLY A 83 -7.30 16.45 0.49
CA GLY A 83 -7.35 15.42 1.51
C GLY A 83 -6.10 15.38 2.39
N CYS A 84 -6.31 15.09 3.69
CA CYS A 84 -5.24 14.82 4.66
C CYS A 84 -4.15 15.93 4.71
N GLU A 85 -4.59 17.18 4.80
CA GLU A 85 -3.76 18.39 4.85
C GLU A 85 -2.96 18.58 6.16
N GLY A 86 -3.31 17.85 7.23
CA GLY A 86 -2.67 17.93 8.55
C GLY A 86 -2.11 16.61 9.07
N GLU A 87 -1.35 16.69 10.16
CA GLU A 87 -0.77 15.54 10.86
C GLU A 87 -1.80 14.88 11.82
N GLN A 88 -2.97 14.47 11.31
CA GLN A 88 -4.06 13.79 12.05
C GLN A 88 -5.12 14.73 12.66
N ARG A 89 -6.36 14.62 12.18
CA ARG A 89 -7.53 14.56 13.05
C ARG A 89 -8.42 13.41 12.62
#